data_AF-A0A934D4S8-F1
#
_entry.id   AF-A0A934D4S8-F1
#
_cell.length_a   1.000
_cell.length_b   1.000
_cell.length_c   1.000
_cell.angle_alpha   90.00
_cell.angle_beta   90.00
_cell.angle_gamma   90.00
#
_symmetry.space_group_name_H-M   'P 1'
#
loop_
_entity.id
_entity.type
_entity.pdbx_description
1 polymer ?
#
loop_
_entity_poly.entity_id
_entity_poly.type
_entity_poly.pdbx_seq_one_letter_code
_entity_poly.pdbx_strand_id
1 'polypeptide(L)'
;MKFTCSRHLVLSLSASSVLATAAFAQWTNDPAVNLPIAAAANDQAVPKVAATADGKTWFGWFDNRAGSYAVYVQCVDAQGNALFAPNGLLVSANPQSTSLVDWDLVTDAQGDALLAFTDTRAGSDLDVYAYKITQAGAFAWGANGVTVSSNNDFEASPQCAELSDGSLAVVWGRSPSGVDGTVRIQRLDANGVAQYAANGLAISGAAGEDPGFPQVVAAESGKYIVTWLRDIGTFASPRHMRAQKFDAAGNAQWGVVPVSVLDNASLSIAYWPDVQSDGAGGAVFGWHVSAGSDFDSYVQKLSSSGTEAFAHNGLKIASAASTLELYPSVAHLAASGDLIVAFERRNTAQSLWGINVQRVSAAGALLFGANGIVLDPIDNTNDSLVRALPFGDGALVFDFHQATPPGPQQNVVAWRLDGAGNLLWGSSPTPLSTAISAKDDLEVVIDSTGIARAGWHDERNDSGDLYAQNIDVDGTLGNGSPCEWSNYCVTSPNSVGPGALIGASGSTSVALDSLVLNATGCPLNKPCLFFYGPNATAGVPFKNGVLCISGGFYRLPVTNTGAGGSPSAALDIANPPAIGGQITAGSIWRFQLWYRDPIAPPAGANLSDALSVTFCQ
;
A
#
# COMPACT_ATOMS: atom_id res chain seq x y z
N MET A 1 -22.95 75.37 -34.21
CA MET A 1 -22.45 76.23 -33.12
C MET A 1 -22.29 75.35 -31.87
N LYS A 2 -21.06 75.28 -31.34
CA LYS A 2 -20.62 74.94 -29.96
C LYS A 2 -21.10 73.64 -29.24
N PHE A 3 -20.08 72.89 -28.78
CA PHE A 3 -19.94 71.92 -27.67
C PHE A 3 -20.96 72.03 -26.50
N THR A 4 -21.32 71.02 -25.67
CA THR A 4 -20.56 69.90 -25.05
C THR A 4 -21.50 68.93 -24.28
N CYS A 5 -21.04 67.69 -24.05
CA CYS A 5 -21.16 66.83 -22.85
C CYS A 5 -22.49 66.14 -22.45
N SER A 6 -22.53 64.79 -22.47
CA SER A 6 -22.40 63.95 -21.25
C SER A 6 -22.47 62.45 -21.59
N ARG A 7 -21.55 61.67 -21.02
CA ARG A 7 -21.43 60.21 -21.10
C ARG A 7 -22.41 59.55 -20.13
N HIS A 8 -23.12 58.51 -20.55
CA HIS A 8 -23.49 57.40 -19.66
C HIS A 8 -23.27 56.05 -20.36
N LEU A 9 -22.24 55.35 -19.87
CA LEU A 9 -21.89 53.97 -20.16
C LEU A 9 -22.66 53.12 -19.13
N VAL A 10 -23.62 52.31 -19.58
CA VAL A 10 -24.25 51.30 -18.71
C VAL A 10 -23.52 49.98 -18.95
N LEU A 11 -22.63 49.63 -18.01
CA LEU A 11 -22.05 48.29 -17.93
C LEU A 11 -23.13 47.33 -17.42
N SER A 12 -23.49 46.33 -18.24
CA SER A 12 -24.17 45.12 -17.79
C SER A 12 -23.18 44.26 -17.01
N LEU A 13 -23.34 44.18 -15.69
CA LEU A 13 -22.61 43.23 -14.85
C LEU A 13 -23.26 41.84 -15.02
N SER A 14 -22.70 41.00 -15.89
CA SER A 14 -22.96 39.56 -15.88
C SER A 14 -22.13 38.93 -14.77
N ALA A 15 -22.76 38.71 -13.61
CA ALA A 15 -22.17 37.92 -12.54
C ALA A 15 -22.26 36.44 -12.92
N SER A 16 -21.19 35.91 -13.51
CA SER A 16 -20.99 34.47 -13.63
C SER A 16 -20.64 33.93 -12.24
N SER A 17 -21.64 33.39 -11.54
CA SER A 17 -21.43 32.56 -10.35
C SER A 17 -20.81 31.23 -10.79
N VAL A 18 -19.49 31.14 -10.70
CA VAL A 18 -18.80 29.85 -10.69
C VAL A 18 -19.09 29.24 -9.32
N LEU A 19 -20.07 28.34 -9.25
CA LEU A 19 -20.16 27.37 -8.16
C LEU A 19 -18.95 26.45 -8.32
N ALA A 20 -17.89 26.73 -7.56
CA ALA A 20 -16.84 25.75 -7.34
C ALA A 20 -17.47 24.64 -6.49
N THR A 21 -17.93 23.56 -7.13
CA THR A 21 -18.11 22.29 -6.44
C THR A 21 -16.74 21.90 -5.88
N ALA A 22 -16.62 21.85 -4.55
CA ALA A 22 -15.44 21.27 -3.92
C ALA A 22 -15.30 19.83 -4.43
N ALA A 23 -14.29 19.60 -5.26
CA ALA A 23 -13.87 18.26 -5.60
C ALA A 23 -13.27 17.66 -4.32
N PHE A 24 -13.96 16.69 -3.71
CA PHE A 24 -13.43 15.87 -2.61
C PHE A 24 -12.45 14.81 -3.14
N ALA A 25 -11.54 15.22 -4.02
CA ALA A 25 -10.46 14.39 -4.51
C ALA A 25 -9.22 14.82 -3.73
N GLN A 26 -8.95 14.14 -2.62
CA GLN A 26 -7.72 14.17 -1.83
C GLN A 26 -7.86 13.25 -0.63
N TRP A 27 -6.77 12.62 -0.20
CA TRP A 27 -6.74 11.95 1.09
C TRP A 27 -7.02 12.95 2.23
N THR A 28 -8.05 12.63 3.01
CA THR A 28 -8.48 13.43 4.17
C THR A 28 -7.70 13.05 5.43
N ASN A 29 -7.53 14.01 6.33
CA ASN A 29 -6.93 13.80 7.65
C ASN A 29 -7.96 13.58 8.76
N ASP A 30 -9.26 13.68 8.45
CA ASP A 30 -10.36 13.43 9.37
C ASP A 30 -10.84 11.98 9.21
N PRO A 31 -10.66 11.08 10.19
CA PRO A 31 -11.07 9.68 10.08
C PRO A 31 -12.60 9.50 10.02
N ALA A 32 -13.41 10.52 10.32
CA ALA A 32 -14.86 10.44 10.14
C ALA A 32 -15.29 10.62 8.68
N VAL A 33 -14.37 11.05 7.81
CA VAL A 33 -14.56 11.22 6.37
C VAL A 33 -13.52 10.37 5.67
N ASN A 34 -13.89 9.61 4.64
CA ASN A 34 -12.92 8.82 3.86
C ASN A 34 -13.09 9.14 2.39
N LEU A 35 -12.09 8.82 1.58
CA LEU A 35 -12.14 9.05 0.14
C LEU A 35 -13.13 8.06 -0.49
N PRO A 36 -14.24 8.52 -1.12
CA PRO A 36 -15.08 7.63 -1.91
C PRO A 36 -14.35 7.25 -3.20
N ILE A 37 -14.08 5.97 -3.38
CA ILE A 37 -13.53 5.42 -4.63
C ILE A 37 -14.67 5.16 -5.62
N ALA A 38 -15.75 4.53 -5.13
CA ALA A 38 -17.00 4.34 -5.83
C ALA A 38 -18.15 4.48 -4.83
N ALA A 39 -19.04 5.43 -5.09
CA ALA A 39 -20.29 5.64 -4.35
C ALA A 39 -21.45 5.69 -5.36
N ALA A 40 -21.62 4.58 -6.08
CA ALA A 40 -22.64 4.44 -7.11
C ALA A 40 -23.89 3.81 -6.50
N ALA A 41 -25.00 3.77 -7.24
CA ALA A 41 -26.19 3.10 -6.73
C ALA A 41 -25.95 1.59 -6.59
N ASN A 42 -26.57 0.97 -5.58
CA ASN A 42 -26.48 -0.46 -5.30
C ASN A 42 -25.05 -0.86 -4.89
N ASP A 43 -24.78 -2.16 -4.85
CA ASP A 43 -23.58 -2.75 -4.27
C ASP A 43 -22.31 -2.60 -5.12
N GLN A 44 -21.18 -2.30 -4.48
CA GLN A 44 -19.81 -2.30 -5.03
C GLN A 44 -18.93 -3.32 -4.27
N ALA A 45 -19.05 -4.58 -4.65
CA ALA A 45 -18.56 -5.72 -3.89
C ALA A 45 -17.16 -6.21 -4.24
N VAL A 46 -16.56 -6.95 -3.31
CA VAL A 46 -15.29 -7.69 -3.44
C VAL A 46 -14.17 -6.79 -3.96
N PRO A 47 -13.85 -5.68 -3.28
CA PRO A 47 -12.78 -4.80 -3.70
C PRO A 47 -11.41 -5.50 -3.72
N LYS A 48 -10.52 -5.02 -4.58
CA LYS A 48 -9.10 -5.35 -4.61
C LYS A 48 -8.28 -4.06 -4.70
N VAL A 49 -7.10 -4.07 -4.09
CA VAL A 49 -6.21 -2.90 -4.01
C VAL A 49 -4.80 -3.28 -4.43
N ALA A 50 -4.17 -2.46 -5.28
CA ALA A 50 -2.78 -2.64 -5.68
C ALA A 50 -2.04 -1.30 -5.72
N ALA A 51 -0.88 -1.23 -5.06
CA ALA A 51 -0.05 -0.03 -5.05
C ALA A 51 1.03 -0.10 -6.14
N THR A 52 1.26 1.03 -6.79
CA THR A 52 2.38 1.25 -7.71
C THR A 52 3.60 1.77 -6.94
N ALA A 53 4.79 1.60 -7.50
CA ALA A 53 6.03 2.06 -6.86
C ALA A 53 6.09 3.59 -6.67
N ASP A 54 5.40 4.36 -7.51
CA ASP A 54 5.32 5.83 -7.45
C ASP A 54 4.14 6.34 -6.59
N GLY A 55 3.50 5.46 -5.84
CA GLY A 55 2.50 5.80 -4.83
C GLY A 55 1.09 6.00 -5.37
N LYS A 56 0.84 5.77 -6.66
CA LYS A 56 -0.54 5.61 -7.16
C LYS A 56 -1.14 4.31 -6.63
N THR A 57 -2.45 4.28 -6.52
CA THR A 57 -3.17 3.12 -6.01
C THR A 57 -4.32 2.77 -6.95
N TRP A 58 -4.37 1.51 -7.36
CA TRP A 58 -5.47 0.92 -8.09
C TRP A 58 -6.46 0.30 -7.12
N PHE A 59 -7.73 0.56 -7.37
CA PHE A 59 -8.86 -0.08 -6.75
C PHE A 59 -9.68 -0.73 -7.86
N GLY A 60 -10.13 -1.96 -7.68
CA GLY A 60 -11.12 -2.56 -8.57
C GLY A 60 -12.18 -3.30 -7.78
N TRP A 61 -13.36 -3.48 -8.38
CA TRP A 61 -14.54 -4.04 -7.72
C TRP A 61 -15.56 -4.57 -8.74
N PHE A 62 -16.50 -5.37 -8.25
CA PHE A 62 -17.73 -5.72 -8.96
C PHE A 62 -18.84 -4.72 -8.63
N ASP A 63 -19.45 -4.13 -9.64
CA ASP A 63 -20.38 -3.03 -9.50
C ASP A 63 -21.78 -3.38 -9.99
N ASN A 64 -22.79 -3.24 -9.13
CA ASN A 64 -24.17 -3.60 -9.42
C ASN A 64 -25.08 -2.41 -9.76
N ARG A 65 -24.53 -1.25 -10.13
CA ARG A 65 -25.34 -0.03 -10.40
C ARG A 65 -26.35 -0.19 -11.52
N ALA A 66 -26.10 -1.11 -12.44
CA ALA A 66 -26.96 -1.40 -13.58
C ALA A 66 -27.91 -2.58 -13.35
N GLY A 67 -27.96 -3.15 -12.14
CA GLY A 67 -28.78 -4.33 -11.80
C GLY A 67 -28.18 -5.68 -12.20
N SER A 68 -26.95 -5.68 -12.71
CA SER A 68 -26.09 -6.86 -12.87
C SER A 68 -24.65 -6.41 -12.63
N TYR A 69 -23.84 -7.26 -11.99
CA TYR A 69 -22.45 -6.94 -11.70
C TYR A 69 -21.64 -6.70 -12.99
N ALA A 70 -20.76 -5.72 -12.96
CA ALA A 70 -19.77 -5.43 -13.99
C ALA A 70 -18.43 -5.07 -13.30
N VAL A 71 -17.31 -5.30 -13.97
CA VAL A 71 -15.98 -5.06 -13.37
C VAL A 71 -15.56 -3.63 -13.65
N TYR A 72 -15.17 -2.90 -12.60
CA TYR A 72 -14.68 -1.53 -12.68
C TYR A 72 -13.33 -1.38 -11.98
N VAL A 73 -12.60 -0.32 -12.36
CA VAL A 73 -11.39 0.13 -11.67
C VAL A 73 -11.36 1.64 -11.49
N GLN A 74 -10.64 2.10 -10.47
CA GLN A 74 -10.21 3.47 -10.30
C GLN A 74 -8.72 3.47 -9.98
N CYS A 75 -7.97 4.36 -10.62
CA CYS A 75 -6.61 4.66 -10.20
C CYS A 75 -6.62 6.02 -9.53
N VAL A 76 -6.01 6.16 -8.36
CA VAL A 76 -5.78 7.45 -7.71
C VAL A 76 -4.28 7.75 -7.69
N ASP A 77 -3.91 9.01 -7.85
CA ASP A 77 -2.51 9.41 -7.65
C ASP A 77 -2.11 9.35 -6.16
N ALA A 78 -0.84 9.62 -5.88
CA ALA A 78 -0.32 9.60 -4.52
C ALA A 78 -1.04 10.57 -3.57
N GLN A 79 -1.69 11.62 -4.11
CA GLN A 79 -2.47 12.60 -3.35
C GLN A 79 -3.95 12.23 -3.20
N GLY A 80 -4.39 11.11 -3.77
CA GLY A 80 -5.78 10.66 -3.71
C GLY A 80 -6.67 11.31 -4.77
N ASN A 81 -6.10 11.92 -5.82
CA ASN A 81 -6.88 12.41 -6.94
C ASN A 81 -7.21 11.24 -7.89
N ALA A 82 -8.49 11.05 -8.20
CA ALA A 82 -8.93 10.07 -9.18
C ALA A 82 -8.41 10.40 -10.59
N LEU A 83 -7.85 9.40 -11.27
CA LEU A 83 -7.34 9.51 -12.64
C LEU A 83 -8.39 9.21 -13.69
N PHE A 84 -9.49 8.54 -13.32
CA PHE A 84 -10.64 8.32 -14.20
C PHE A 84 -11.86 9.10 -13.72
N ALA A 85 -12.93 9.01 -14.50
CA ALA A 85 -14.20 9.62 -14.14
C ALA A 85 -14.70 9.11 -12.76
N PRO A 86 -15.51 9.90 -12.04
CA PRO A 86 -16.14 9.47 -10.80
C PRO A 86 -16.85 8.12 -10.97
N ASN A 87 -16.77 7.27 -9.94
CA ASN A 87 -17.28 5.89 -9.96
C ASN A 87 -16.60 4.97 -10.99
N GLY A 88 -15.36 5.26 -11.35
CA GLY A 88 -14.45 4.32 -12.02
C GLY A 88 -14.60 4.21 -13.54
N LEU A 89 -13.59 3.58 -14.13
CA LEU A 89 -13.54 3.09 -15.49
C LEU A 89 -14.17 1.70 -15.57
N LEU A 90 -15.16 1.51 -16.44
CA LEU A 90 -15.74 0.21 -16.74
C LEU A 90 -14.70 -0.66 -17.46
N VAL A 91 -14.32 -1.80 -16.88
CA VAL A 91 -13.43 -2.80 -17.48
C VAL A 91 -14.24 -3.81 -18.30
N SER A 92 -15.30 -4.38 -17.73
CA SER A 92 -16.12 -5.38 -18.42
C SER A 92 -17.57 -5.34 -17.95
N ALA A 93 -18.49 -5.20 -18.91
CA ALA A 93 -19.93 -5.34 -18.71
C ALA A 93 -20.48 -6.65 -19.31
N ASN A 94 -19.61 -7.64 -19.49
CA ASN A 94 -20.03 -8.95 -19.97
C ASN A 94 -20.91 -9.66 -18.92
N PRO A 95 -21.82 -10.57 -19.35
CA PRO A 95 -22.72 -11.28 -18.44
C PRO A 95 -21.98 -11.94 -17.28
N GLN A 96 -22.48 -11.75 -16.07
CA GLN A 96 -21.95 -12.37 -14.85
C GLN A 96 -22.80 -13.56 -14.42
N SER A 97 -22.23 -14.41 -13.57
CA SER A 97 -23.00 -15.42 -12.85
C SER A 97 -23.92 -14.76 -11.81
N THR A 98 -24.90 -15.52 -11.31
CA THR A 98 -25.80 -15.08 -10.23
C THR A 98 -25.12 -14.95 -8.87
N SER A 99 -23.86 -15.40 -8.75
CA SER A 99 -23.01 -15.25 -7.56
C SER A 99 -21.59 -14.88 -7.99
N LEU A 100 -20.93 -14.03 -7.21
CA LEU A 100 -19.52 -13.69 -7.40
C LEU A 100 -18.60 -14.79 -6.83
N VAL A 101 -17.41 -14.87 -7.38
CA VAL A 101 -16.27 -15.62 -6.84
C VAL A 101 -15.11 -14.65 -6.65
N ASP A 102 -14.13 -15.04 -5.84
CA ASP A 102 -12.93 -14.21 -5.67
C ASP A 102 -12.19 -13.98 -7.00
N TRP A 103 -11.35 -12.96 -7.04
CA TRP A 103 -10.62 -12.51 -8.23
C TRP A 103 -9.34 -11.78 -7.81
N ASP A 104 -8.57 -11.27 -8.76
CA ASP A 104 -7.29 -10.64 -8.43
C ASP A 104 -6.92 -9.43 -9.29
N LEU A 105 -6.17 -8.53 -8.66
CA LEU A 105 -5.66 -7.27 -9.21
C LEU A 105 -4.24 -7.06 -8.69
N VAL A 106 -3.28 -7.01 -9.59
CA VAL A 106 -1.88 -6.63 -9.29
C VAL A 106 -1.45 -5.48 -10.20
N THR A 107 -0.35 -4.82 -9.87
CA THR A 107 0.28 -3.84 -10.76
C THR A 107 1.48 -4.45 -11.44
N ASP A 108 1.72 -4.03 -12.69
CA ASP A 108 2.97 -4.34 -13.36
C ASP A 108 4.10 -3.36 -12.96
N ALA A 109 5.33 -3.62 -13.44
CA ALA A 109 6.49 -2.76 -13.16
C ALA A 109 6.40 -1.36 -13.79
N GLN A 110 5.46 -1.12 -14.70
CA GLN A 110 5.12 0.20 -15.24
C GLN A 110 4.02 0.90 -14.44
N GLY A 111 3.41 0.20 -13.48
CA GLY A 111 2.30 0.67 -12.66
C GLY A 111 0.93 0.57 -13.34
N ASP A 112 0.82 -0.20 -14.43
CA ASP A 112 -0.45 -0.55 -15.06
C ASP A 112 -1.16 -1.66 -14.27
N ALA A 113 -2.50 -1.68 -14.28
CA ALA A 113 -3.28 -2.71 -13.62
C ALA A 113 -3.36 -3.98 -14.47
N LEU A 114 -3.07 -5.13 -13.86
CA LEU A 114 -3.29 -6.47 -14.38
C LEU A 114 -4.42 -7.13 -13.57
N LEU A 115 -5.47 -7.57 -14.25
CA LEU A 115 -6.66 -8.16 -13.63
C LEU A 115 -6.86 -9.58 -14.10
N ALA A 116 -7.33 -10.46 -13.22
CA ALA A 116 -7.88 -11.75 -13.58
C ALA A 116 -9.20 -11.96 -12.83
N PHE A 117 -10.29 -12.19 -13.58
CA PHE A 117 -11.63 -12.42 -13.03
C PHE A 117 -12.39 -13.42 -13.90
N THR A 118 -13.59 -13.81 -13.46
CA THR A 118 -14.45 -14.71 -14.23
C THR A 118 -15.73 -14.04 -14.68
N ASP A 119 -16.28 -14.49 -15.80
CA ASP A 119 -17.63 -14.14 -16.24
C ASP A 119 -18.24 -15.24 -17.12
N THR A 120 -19.48 -15.06 -17.55
CA THR A 120 -20.26 -16.05 -18.30
C THR A 120 -20.43 -15.67 -19.78
N ARG A 121 -19.55 -14.83 -20.35
CA ARG A 121 -19.73 -14.36 -21.74
C ARG A 121 -19.66 -15.47 -22.79
N ALA A 122 -18.98 -16.58 -22.49
CA ALA A 122 -18.79 -17.70 -23.40
C ALA A 122 -19.72 -18.89 -23.10
N GLY A 123 -20.69 -18.75 -22.20
CA GLY A 123 -21.54 -19.85 -21.78
C GLY A 123 -22.49 -19.49 -20.64
N SER A 124 -22.83 -20.47 -19.81
CA SER A 124 -23.55 -20.23 -18.54
C SER A 124 -22.70 -20.57 -17.32
N ASP A 125 -21.50 -21.10 -17.56
CA ASP A 125 -20.44 -21.40 -16.62
C ASP A 125 -19.45 -20.23 -16.51
N LEU A 126 -18.66 -20.25 -15.45
CA LEU A 126 -17.62 -19.26 -15.21
C LEU A 126 -16.36 -19.64 -15.98
N ASP A 127 -15.88 -18.72 -16.81
CA ASP A 127 -14.62 -18.80 -17.52
C ASP A 127 -13.68 -17.66 -17.10
N VAL A 128 -12.37 -17.83 -17.27
CA VAL A 128 -11.36 -16.87 -16.82
C VAL A 128 -10.96 -15.90 -17.93
N TYR A 129 -10.93 -14.61 -17.57
CA TYR A 129 -10.50 -13.52 -18.44
C TYR A 129 -9.47 -12.65 -17.73
N ALA A 130 -8.54 -12.09 -18.51
CA ALA A 130 -7.51 -11.20 -18.01
C ALA A 130 -7.44 -9.88 -18.77
N TYR A 131 -7.15 -8.79 -18.07
CA TYR A 131 -7.06 -7.44 -18.63
C TYR A 131 -5.78 -6.77 -18.19
N LYS A 132 -5.24 -5.91 -19.07
CA LYS A 132 -4.22 -4.93 -18.73
C LYS A 132 -4.75 -3.53 -19.02
N ILE A 133 -4.87 -2.71 -17.98
CA ILE A 133 -5.37 -1.34 -18.05
C ILE A 133 -4.22 -0.39 -17.73
N THR A 134 -3.89 0.48 -18.69
CA THR A 134 -2.81 1.44 -18.47
C THR A 134 -3.20 2.51 -17.47
N GLN A 135 -2.22 3.18 -16.86
CA GLN A 135 -2.48 4.35 -16.00
C GLN A 135 -3.25 5.49 -16.69
N ALA A 136 -3.27 5.52 -18.03
CA ALA A 136 -4.06 6.45 -18.84
C ALA A 136 -5.47 5.92 -19.19
N GLY A 137 -5.85 4.74 -18.70
CA GLY A 137 -7.15 4.09 -18.93
C GLY A 137 -7.27 3.34 -20.25
N ALA A 138 -6.14 3.01 -20.90
CA ALA A 138 -6.16 2.28 -22.16
C ALA A 138 -6.15 0.76 -21.93
N PHE A 139 -6.89 0.02 -22.76
CA PHE A 139 -6.96 -1.44 -22.72
C PHE A 139 -5.82 -2.05 -23.56
N ALA A 140 -4.70 -2.36 -22.91
CA ALA A 140 -3.48 -2.78 -23.59
C ALA A 140 -3.61 -4.16 -24.28
N TRP A 141 -4.47 -5.04 -23.77
CA TRP A 141 -4.74 -6.37 -24.37
C TRP A 141 -6.04 -6.41 -25.18
N GLY A 142 -6.49 -5.26 -25.66
CA GLY A 142 -7.71 -5.12 -26.44
C GLY A 142 -8.96 -4.89 -25.58
N ALA A 143 -10.00 -4.38 -26.22
CA ALA A 143 -11.20 -3.88 -25.54
C ALA A 143 -11.99 -4.94 -24.76
N ASN A 144 -11.80 -6.24 -25.08
CA ASN A 144 -12.48 -7.34 -24.42
C ASN A 144 -11.53 -8.25 -23.62
N GLY A 145 -10.31 -7.76 -23.35
CA GLY A 145 -9.27 -8.50 -22.65
C GLY A 145 -8.82 -9.76 -23.38
N VAL A 146 -8.13 -10.63 -22.64
CA VAL A 146 -7.66 -11.93 -23.08
C VAL A 146 -8.57 -13.01 -22.50
N THR A 147 -9.07 -13.89 -23.36
CA THR A 147 -9.69 -15.15 -22.95
C THR A 147 -8.60 -16.09 -22.44
N VAL A 148 -8.58 -16.37 -21.14
CA VAL A 148 -7.61 -17.27 -20.52
C VAL A 148 -8.12 -18.71 -20.58
N SER A 149 -9.42 -18.89 -20.35
CA SER A 149 -10.17 -20.12 -20.57
C SER A 149 -11.54 -19.81 -21.18
N SER A 150 -12.11 -20.79 -21.90
CA SER A 150 -13.45 -20.71 -22.48
C SER A 150 -13.95 -22.12 -22.80
N ASN A 151 -14.39 -22.86 -21.79
CA ASN A 151 -14.85 -24.23 -21.96
C ASN A 151 -16.27 -24.42 -21.38
N ASN A 152 -16.61 -25.62 -20.89
CA ASN A 152 -17.94 -25.91 -20.32
C ASN A 152 -17.83 -26.32 -18.84
N ASP A 153 -16.67 -26.11 -18.23
CA ASP A 153 -16.37 -26.50 -16.86
C ASP A 153 -16.49 -25.27 -15.95
N PHE A 154 -16.87 -25.48 -14.70
CA PHE A 154 -16.92 -24.38 -13.74
C PHE A 154 -15.49 -23.98 -13.34
N GLU A 155 -15.06 -22.77 -13.71
CA GLU A 155 -13.74 -22.24 -13.40
C GLU A 155 -13.85 -20.99 -12.52
N ALA A 156 -13.25 -21.04 -11.33
CA ALA A 156 -13.50 -20.04 -10.30
C ALA A 156 -12.22 -19.59 -9.58
N SER A 157 -12.34 -18.42 -8.95
CA SER A 157 -11.33 -17.81 -8.09
C SER A 157 -9.95 -17.71 -8.74
N PRO A 158 -9.82 -17.02 -9.90
CA PRO A 158 -8.51 -16.79 -10.49
C PRO A 158 -7.66 -15.90 -9.59
N GLN A 159 -6.37 -16.21 -9.51
CA GLN A 159 -5.33 -15.44 -8.85
C GLN A 159 -4.20 -15.18 -9.85
N CYS A 160 -3.47 -14.08 -9.70
CA CYS A 160 -2.47 -13.69 -10.67
C CYS A 160 -1.22 -13.05 -10.06
N ALA A 161 -0.11 -13.13 -10.77
CA ALA A 161 1.15 -12.51 -10.36
C ALA A 161 1.92 -12.01 -11.58
N GLU A 162 2.35 -10.75 -11.53
CA GLU A 162 3.35 -10.25 -12.48
C GLU A 162 4.68 -10.97 -12.20
N LEU A 163 5.27 -11.54 -13.24
CA LEU A 163 6.56 -12.23 -13.16
C LEU A 163 7.70 -11.27 -13.50
N SER A 164 8.91 -11.61 -13.05
CA SER A 164 10.11 -10.76 -13.21
C SER A 164 10.54 -10.49 -14.66
N ASP A 165 9.91 -11.11 -15.65
CA ASP A 165 10.10 -10.83 -17.08
C ASP A 165 8.93 -10.06 -17.73
N GLY A 166 8.02 -9.51 -16.92
CA GLY A 166 6.87 -8.71 -17.35
C GLY A 166 5.69 -9.53 -17.90
N SER A 167 5.75 -10.86 -17.81
CA SER A 167 4.61 -11.73 -18.09
C SER A 167 3.67 -11.84 -16.89
N LEU A 168 2.42 -12.24 -17.11
CA LEU A 168 1.43 -12.51 -16.07
C LEU A 168 1.21 -14.01 -15.94
N ALA A 169 1.37 -14.58 -14.75
CA ALA A 169 0.84 -15.90 -14.42
C ALA A 169 -0.60 -15.74 -13.91
N VAL A 170 -1.53 -16.56 -14.42
CA VAL A 170 -2.92 -16.62 -13.97
C VAL A 170 -3.24 -18.06 -13.60
N VAL A 171 -3.66 -18.30 -12.36
CA VAL A 171 -4.01 -19.62 -11.84
C VAL A 171 -5.48 -19.65 -11.42
N TRP A 172 -6.20 -20.75 -11.60
CA TRP A 172 -7.61 -20.89 -11.21
C TRP A 172 -7.97 -22.34 -10.85
N GLY A 173 -9.06 -22.52 -10.11
CA GLY A 173 -9.65 -23.83 -9.88
C GLY A 173 -10.60 -24.22 -11.01
N ARG A 174 -10.52 -25.46 -11.48
CA ARG A 174 -11.44 -26.03 -12.49
C ARG A 174 -12.19 -27.22 -11.90
N SER A 175 -13.52 -27.16 -11.95
CA SER A 175 -14.43 -28.18 -11.43
C SER A 175 -15.36 -28.71 -12.55
N PRO A 176 -14.89 -29.68 -13.33
CA PRO A 176 -15.66 -30.30 -14.41
C PRO A 176 -16.72 -31.28 -13.87
N SER A 177 -17.73 -31.61 -14.68
CA SER A 177 -18.73 -32.62 -14.29
C SER A 177 -18.24 -34.05 -14.58
N GLY A 178 -18.26 -34.92 -13.56
CA GLY A 178 -18.03 -36.36 -13.73
C GLY A 178 -16.57 -36.80 -13.89
N VAL A 179 -15.61 -35.89 -13.71
CA VAL A 179 -14.17 -36.17 -13.63
C VAL A 179 -13.53 -35.32 -12.54
N ASP A 180 -12.34 -35.71 -12.09
CA ASP A 180 -11.62 -35.00 -11.02
C ASP A 180 -11.29 -33.55 -11.42
N GLY A 181 -11.37 -32.66 -10.44
CA GLY A 181 -10.98 -31.26 -10.50
C GLY A 181 -9.49 -31.09 -10.73
N THR A 182 -9.11 -29.90 -11.21
CA THR A 182 -7.71 -29.55 -11.43
C THR A 182 -7.48 -28.10 -11.05
N VAL A 183 -6.28 -27.78 -10.58
CA VAL A 183 -5.77 -26.42 -10.69
C VAL A 183 -5.27 -26.22 -12.10
N ARG A 184 -5.48 -25.03 -12.65
CA ARG A 184 -5.06 -24.64 -13.99
C ARG A 184 -4.21 -23.40 -13.93
N ILE A 185 -3.24 -23.30 -14.83
CA ILE A 185 -2.41 -22.10 -14.97
C ILE A 185 -2.20 -21.76 -16.44
N GLN A 186 -2.27 -20.47 -16.74
CA GLN A 186 -1.86 -19.88 -18.01
C GLN A 186 -0.82 -18.80 -17.74
N ARG A 187 0.09 -18.63 -18.69
CA ARG A 187 1.03 -17.52 -18.68
C ARG A 187 0.75 -16.65 -19.89
N LEU A 188 0.57 -15.35 -19.66
CA LEU A 188 0.41 -14.35 -20.71
C LEU A 188 1.71 -13.56 -20.81
N ASP A 189 2.27 -13.40 -22.00
CA ASP A 189 3.40 -12.46 -22.15
C ASP A 189 2.95 -11.01 -21.93
N ALA A 190 3.89 -10.06 -21.97
CA ALA A 190 3.58 -8.65 -21.74
C ALA A 190 2.53 -8.07 -22.72
N ASN A 191 2.32 -8.70 -23.89
CA ASN A 191 1.33 -8.30 -24.89
C ASN A 191 0.00 -9.06 -24.73
N GLY A 192 -0.16 -9.90 -23.71
CA GLY A 192 -1.36 -10.67 -23.45
C GLY A 192 -1.45 -11.96 -24.26
N VAL A 193 -0.36 -12.40 -24.90
CA VAL A 193 -0.37 -13.64 -25.69
C VAL A 193 -0.17 -14.83 -24.76
N ALA A 194 -1.09 -15.79 -24.80
CA ALA A 194 -1.01 -17.04 -24.06
C ALA A 194 0.21 -17.89 -24.48
N GLN A 195 0.95 -18.38 -23.49
CA GLN A 195 2.20 -19.13 -23.67
C GLN A 195 2.02 -20.64 -23.52
N TYR A 196 0.94 -21.09 -22.89
CA TYR A 196 0.55 -22.49 -22.82
C TYR A 196 -0.65 -22.77 -23.74
N ALA A 197 -0.95 -24.05 -23.95
CA ALA A 197 -2.12 -24.47 -24.70
C ALA A 197 -3.43 -23.89 -24.12
N ALA A 198 -4.47 -23.85 -24.95
CA ALA A 198 -5.79 -23.37 -24.54
C ALA A 198 -6.29 -24.07 -23.26
N ASN A 199 -6.95 -23.32 -22.38
CA ASN A 199 -7.38 -23.75 -21.03
C ASN A 199 -6.25 -24.08 -20.05
N GLY A 200 -5.02 -23.66 -20.36
CA GLY A 200 -3.89 -23.69 -19.44
C GLY A 200 -3.32 -25.09 -19.16
N LEU A 201 -2.13 -25.09 -18.56
CA LEU A 201 -1.48 -26.27 -18.02
C LEU A 201 -2.27 -26.78 -16.80
N ALA A 202 -2.50 -28.10 -16.75
CA ALA A 202 -3.16 -28.75 -15.64
C ALA A 202 -2.18 -29.12 -14.52
N ILE A 203 -2.57 -28.82 -13.29
CA ILE A 203 -1.99 -29.32 -12.05
C ILE A 203 -3.04 -30.25 -11.43
N SER A 204 -2.81 -31.56 -11.54
CA SER A 204 -3.72 -32.61 -11.10
C SER A 204 -3.27 -33.19 -9.76
N GLY A 205 -4.25 -33.56 -8.92
CA GLY A 205 -4.00 -34.38 -7.73
C GLY A 205 -3.84 -35.86 -8.07
N ALA A 206 -3.75 -36.70 -7.04
CA ALA A 206 -3.88 -38.14 -7.22
C ALA A 206 -5.30 -38.50 -7.72
N ALA A 207 -5.48 -39.73 -8.22
CA ALA A 207 -6.77 -40.17 -8.70
C ALA A 207 -7.85 -40.05 -7.62
N GLY A 208 -8.93 -39.33 -7.93
CA GLY A 208 -10.02 -39.01 -7.02
C GLY A 208 -9.80 -37.77 -6.15
N GLU A 209 -8.71 -37.01 -6.31
CA GLU A 209 -8.50 -35.74 -5.58
C GLU A 209 -8.88 -34.51 -6.42
N ASP A 210 -9.53 -33.52 -5.78
CA ASP A 210 -10.03 -32.29 -6.42
C ASP A 210 -9.28 -31.01 -5.97
N PRO A 211 -8.02 -30.79 -6.39
CA PRO A 211 -7.25 -29.62 -5.98
C PRO A 211 -7.94 -28.31 -6.36
N GLY A 212 -7.86 -27.31 -5.47
CA GLY A 212 -8.50 -26.02 -5.67
C GLY A 212 -8.02 -24.96 -4.67
N PHE A 213 -8.66 -23.79 -4.67
CA PHE A 213 -8.19 -22.60 -3.93
C PHE A 213 -6.72 -22.26 -4.23
N PRO A 214 -6.34 -22.13 -5.51
CA PRO A 214 -4.94 -21.89 -5.83
C PRO A 214 -4.55 -20.43 -5.56
N GLN A 215 -3.26 -20.22 -5.29
CA GLN A 215 -2.59 -18.93 -5.28
C GLN A 215 -1.30 -19.04 -6.10
N VAL A 216 -0.81 -17.91 -6.61
CA VAL A 216 0.43 -17.85 -7.38
C VAL A 216 1.27 -16.67 -6.91
N VAL A 217 2.57 -16.88 -6.75
CA VAL A 217 3.53 -15.81 -6.45
C VAL A 217 4.70 -15.86 -7.42
N ALA A 218 5.25 -14.69 -7.73
CA ALA A 218 6.42 -14.58 -8.59
C ALA A 218 7.67 -15.16 -7.94
N ALA A 219 8.51 -15.76 -8.78
CA ALA A 219 9.86 -16.19 -8.43
C ALA A 219 10.87 -15.60 -9.44
N GLU A 220 12.15 -15.93 -9.27
CA GLU A 220 13.23 -15.36 -10.06
C GLU A 220 13.15 -15.75 -11.55
N SER A 221 13.55 -14.85 -12.45
CA SER A 221 13.73 -15.14 -13.89
C SER A 221 12.47 -15.68 -14.60
N GLY A 222 11.32 -15.03 -14.39
CA GLY A 222 10.06 -15.45 -15.01
C GLY A 222 9.47 -16.76 -14.46
N LYS A 223 10.05 -17.31 -13.38
CA LYS A 223 9.49 -18.46 -12.67
C LYS A 223 8.37 -18.03 -11.74
N TYR A 224 7.58 -19.00 -11.30
CA TYR A 224 6.47 -18.77 -10.38
C TYR A 224 6.26 -19.98 -9.46
N ILE A 225 5.64 -19.75 -8.30
CA ILE A 225 5.27 -20.78 -7.34
C ILE A 225 3.75 -20.81 -7.29
N VAL A 226 3.17 -22.00 -7.49
CA VAL A 226 1.74 -22.24 -7.32
C VAL A 226 1.53 -23.00 -6.02
N THR A 227 0.59 -22.51 -5.23
CA THR A 227 0.09 -23.17 -4.03
C THR A 227 -1.35 -23.55 -4.26
N TRP A 228 -1.76 -24.70 -3.77
CA TRP A 228 -3.16 -25.12 -3.82
C TRP A 228 -3.53 -25.94 -2.60
N LEU A 229 -4.83 -25.98 -2.37
CA LEU A 229 -5.46 -26.73 -1.29
C LEU A 229 -6.27 -27.87 -1.88
N ARG A 230 -7.00 -28.57 -1.00
CA ARG A 230 -8.06 -29.51 -1.37
C ARG A 230 -7.60 -30.67 -2.24
N ASP A 231 -6.49 -31.33 -1.90
CA ASP A 231 -6.26 -32.72 -2.37
C ASP A 231 -7.26 -33.67 -1.64
N ILE A 232 -8.56 -33.47 -1.87
CA ILE A 232 -9.66 -34.16 -1.17
C ILE A 232 -10.35 -35.15 -2.10
N GLY A 233 -10.59 -36.38 -1.62
CA GLY A 233 -11.42 -37.36 -2.33
C GLY A 233 -12.87 -37.44 -1.85
N THR A 234 -13.18 -36.79 -0.73
CA THR A 234 -14.54 -36.60 -0.23
C THR A 234 -14.63 -35.27 0.51
N PHE A 235 -15.84 -34.76 0.76
CA PHE A 235 -16.04 -33.54 1.54
C PHE A 235 -15.40 -33.58 2.95
N ALA A 236 -15.28 -34.77 3.54
CA ALA A 236 -14.70 -34.99 4.85
C ALA A 236 -13.17 -35.20 4.83
N SER A 237 -12.55 -35.30 3.65
CA SER A 237 -11.11 -35.46 3.53
C SER A 237 -10.37 -34.23 4.07
N PRO A 238 -9.17 -34.42 4.65
CA PRO A 238 -8.38 -33.31 5.18
C PRO A 238 -7.94 -32.38 4.05
N ARG A 239 -8.00 -31.08 4.31
CA ARG A 239 -7.58 -30.02 3.37
C ARG A 239 -6.11 -29.72 3.60
N HIS A 240 -5.25 -30.45 2.89
CA HIS A 240 -3.80 -30.26 2.88
C HIS A 240 -3.38 -29.06 2.03
N MET A 241 -2.15 -28.59 2.23
CA MET A 241 -1.54 -27.52 1.43
C MET A 241 -0.33 -28.05 0.67
N ARG A 242 -0.32 -27.82 -0.64
CA ARG A 242 0.80 -28.18 -1.53
C ARG A 242 1.38 -26.95 -2.20
N ALA A 243 2.66 -27.03 -2.55
CA ALA A 243 3.31 -26.02 -3.37
C ALA A 243 4.23 -26.65 -4.42
N GLN A 244 4.32 -26.02 -5.59
CA GLN A 244 5.26 -26.39 -6.63
C GLN A 244 5.76 -25.13 -7.35
N LYS A 245 7.06 -25.11 -7.64
CA LYS A 245 7.68 -24.06 -8.45
C LYS A 245 7.75 -24.51 -9.89
N PHE A 246 7.49 -23.60 -10.82
CA PHE A 246 7.52 -23.87 -12.25
C PHE A 246 8.44 -22.88 -12.95
N ASP A 247 9.06 -23.32 -14.04
CA ASP A 247 9.72 -22.42 -14.97
C ASP A 247 8.73 -21.75 -15.94
N ALA A 248 9.25 -20.83 -16.75
CA ALA A 248 8.53 -20.11 -17.78
C ALA A 248 7.85 -20.99 -18.84
N ALA A 249 8.25 -22.26 -18.97
CA ALA A 249 7.67 -23.25 -19.88
C ALA A 249 6.68 -24.20 -19.17
N GLY A 250 6.44 -24.01 -17.87
CA GLY A 250 5.52 -24.82 -17.08
C GLY A 250 6.12 -26.13 -16.56
N ASN A 251 7.44 -26.29 -16.58
CA ASN A 251 8.08 -27.49 -16.00
C ASN A 251 8.29 -27.30 -14.50
N ALA A 252 7.96 -28.34 -13.71
CA ALA A 252 8.19 -28.36 -12.26
C ALA A 252 9.69 -28.28 -11.91
N GLN A 253 10.01 -27.49 -10.88
CA GLN A 253 11.38 -27.16 -10.46
C GLN A 253 11.74 -27.70 -9.07
N TRP A 254 10.77 -28.13 -8.26
CA TRP A 254 10.99 -28.80 -6.97
C TRP A 254 10.83 -30.31 -7.05
N GLY A 255 11.12 -30.88 -8.23
CA GLY A 255 10.92 -32.29 -8.53
C GLY A 255 9.50 -32.59 -9.02
N VAL A 256 9.25 -33.86 -9.34
CA VAL A 256 7.97 -34.31 -9.94
C VAL A 256 6.84 -34.45 -8.93
N VAL A 257 7.18 -34.55 -7.63
CA VAL A 257 6.20 -34.57 -6.53
C VAL A 257 6.17 -33.17 -5.93
N PRO A 258 5.01 -32.52 -5.83
CA PRO A 258 4.85 -31.25 -5.13
C PRO A 258 5.28 -31.34 -3.66
N VAL A 259 5.75 -30.22 -3.10
CA VAL A 259 6.06 -30.12 -1.68
C VAL A 259 4.77 -30.09 -0.88
N SER A 260 4.58 -30.98 0.10
CA SER A 260 3.54 -30.80 1.12
C SER A 260 4.02 -29.75 2.12
N VAL A 261 3.30 -28.65 2.25
CA VAL A 261 3.55 -27.65 3.31
C VAL A 261 2.80 -28.04 4.58
N LEU A 262 1.61 -28.65 4.41
CA LEU A 262 0.77 -29.16 5.50
C LEU A 262 0.09 -30.47 5.04
N ASP A 263 0.31 -31.56 5.77
CA ASP A 263 -0.31 -32.87 5.52
C ASP A 263 -0.62 -33.72 6.77
N ASN A 264 -0.40 -33.18 7.99
CA ASN A 264 -0.77 -33.87 9.23
C ASN A 264 -2.11 -33.41 9.85
N ALA A 265 -2.70 -32.34 9.31
CA ALA A 265 -3.93 -31.71 9.80
C ALA A 265 -4.75 -31.14 8.63
N SER A 266 -5.95 -30.65 8.92
CA SER A 266 -6.84 -30.04 7.93
C SER A 266 -6.95 -28.54 8.14
N LEU A 267 -6.82 -27.78 7.06
CA LEU A 267 -7.31 -26.41 7.01
C LEU A 267 -8.84 -26.39 7.14
N SER A 268 -9.37 -25.27 7.62
CA SER A 268 -10.80 -25.01 7.66
C SER A 268 -11.40 -24.90 6.26
N ILE A 269 -12.70 -25.12 6.15
CA ILE A 269 -13.41 -25.02 4.87
C ILE A 269 -13.49 -23.54 4.43
N ALA A 270 -13.31 -23.30 3.12
CA ALA A 270 -13.39 -21.96 2.52
C ALA A 270 -12.43 -20.93 3.16
N TYR A 271 -11.27 -21.39 3.62
CA TYR A 271 -10.20 -20.56 4.16
C TYR A 271 -9.04 -20.45 3.15
N TRP A 272 -8.56 -19.22 2.92
CA TRP A 272 -7.35 -18.95 2.14
C TRP A 272 -6.17 -18.65 3.06
N PRO A 273 -5.08 -19.42 2.98
CA PRO A 273 -3.80 -19.06 3.61
C PRO A 273 -3.21 -17.77 3.04
N ASP A 274 -2.38 -17.12 3.84
CA ASP A 274 -1.53 -16.03 3.35
C ASP A 274 -0.30 -16.64 2.67
N VAL A 275 -0.03 -16.23 1.42
CA VAL A 275 1.09 -16.72 0.61
C VAL A 275 1.75 -15.54 -0.08
N GLN A 276 3.05 -15.37 0.15
CA GLN A 276 3.83 -14.26 -0.39
C GLN A 276 5.12 -14.75 -1.01
N SER A 277 5.60 -14.07 -2.06
CA SER A 277 6.97 -14.27 -2.55
C SER A 277 7.96 -13.86 -1.47
N ASP A 278 9.03 -14.63 -1.30
CA ASP A 278 10.12 -14.22 -0.42
C ASP A 278 11.11 -13.24 -1.08
N GLY A 279 10.89 -12.88 -2.36
CA GLY A 279 11.79 -12.02 -3.14
C GLY A 279 13.15 -12.64 -3.49
N ALA A 280 13.43 -13.85 -3.01
CA ALA A 280 14.65 -14.63 -3.26
C ALA A 280 14.36 -15.93 -4.05
N GLY A 281 13.15 -16.04 -4.61
CA GLY A 281 12.71 -17.16 -5.44
C GLY A 281 12.00 -18.28 -4.69
N GLY A 282 11.77 -18.11 -3.39
CA GLY A 282 10.97 -18.94 -2.51
C GLY A 282 9.61 -18.30 -2.17
N ALA A 283 8.94 -18.85 -1.16
CA ALA A 283 7.64 -18.38 -0.71
C ALA A 283 7.50 -18.48 0.81
N VAL A 284 6.67 -17.60 1.37
CA VAL A 284 6.29 -17.56 2.78
C VAL A 284 4.80 -17.90 2.89
N PHE A 285 4.44 -18.61 3.95
CA PHE A 285 3.10 -19.17 4.17
C PHE A 285 2.63 -18.83 5.59
N GLY A 286 1.37 -18.42 5.73
CA GLY A 286 0.68 -18.25 7.00
C GLY A 286 -0.68 -18.93 6.99
N TRP A 287 -0.97 -19.80 7.96
CA TRP A 287 -2.26 -20.46 8.05
C TRP A 287 -2.65 -20.79 9.49
N HIS A 288 -3.92 -21.06 9.71
CA HIS A 288 -4.36 -21.72 10.94
C HIS A 288 -4.98 -23.09 10.63
N VAL A 289 -4.91 -24.01 11.58
CA VAL A 289 -5.59 -25.30 11.51
C VAL A 289 -6.61 -25.42 12.64
N SER A 290 -7.69 -26.16 12.38
CA SER A 290 -8.67 -26.52 13.40
C SER A 290 -8.42 -27.95 13.89
N ALA A 291 -8.10 -28.12 15.16
CA ALA A 291 -7.99 -29.42 15.82
C ALA A 291 -9.10 -29.55 16.88
N GLY A 292 -10.29 -30.03 16.47
CA GLY A 292 -11.47 -30.01 17.33
C GLY A 292 -12.02 -28.58 17.46
N SER A 293 -12.05 -28.05 18.69
CA SER A 293 -12.44 -26.65 18.97
C SER A 293 -11.26 -25.68 19.03
N ASP A 294 -10.03 -26.19 18.92
CA ASP A 294 -8.81 -25.40 19.07
C ASP A 294 -8.33 -24.93 17.69
N PHE A 295 -7.94 -23.66 17.61
CA PHE A 295 -7.37 -23.06 16.42
C PHE A 295 -5.97 -22.57 16.75
N ASP A 296 -5.01 -22.99 15.94
CA ASP A 296 -3.60 -22.68 16.11
C ASP A 296 -3.05 -22.12 14.80
N SER A 297 -2.30 -21.01 14.89
CA SER A 297 -1.66 -20.37 13.75
C SER A 297 -0.21 -20.83 13.55
N TYR A 298 0.18 -20.99 12.29
CA TYR A 298 1.46 -21.52 11.84
C TYR A 298 2.02 -20.69 10.69
N VAL A 299 3.34 -20.75 10.54
CA VAL A 299 4.05 -20.22 9.38
C VAL A 299 5.03 -21.24 8.80
N GLN A 300 5.37 -21.10 7.52
CA GLN A 300 6.46 -21.83 6.87
C GLN A 300 7.15 -20.91 5.86
N LYS A 301 8.40 -21.23 5.53
CA LYS A 301 9.11 -20.66 4.39
C LYS A 301 9.68 -21.79 3.54
N LEU A 302 9.46 -21.72 2.23
CA LEU A 302 10.14 -22.56 1.25
C LEU A 302 11.23 -21.75 0.57
N SER A 303 12.46 -22.27 0.55
CA SER A 303 13.56 -21.69 -0.22
C SER A 303 13.30 -21.75 -1.73
N SER A 304 14.15 -21.12 -2.52
CA SER A 304 14.09 -21.21 -3.98
C SER A 304 14.25 -22.63 -4.55
N SER A 305 14.81 -23.56 -3.76
CA SER A 305 14.92 -25.00 -4.08
C SER A 305 13.81 -25.87 -3.48
N GLY A 306 12.81 -25.28 -2.82
CA GLY A 306 11.68 -26.01 -2.24
C GLY A 306 11.98 -26.65 -0.90
N THR A 307 13.02 -26.19 -0.21
CA THR A 307 13.40 -26.69 1.12
C THR A 307 12.66 -25.91 2.18
N GLU A 308 11.98 -26.62 3.09
CA GLU A 308 11.34 -26.03 4.27
C GLU A 308 12.38 -25.45 5.23
N ALA A 309 12.18 -24.18 5.63
CA ALA A 309 13.02 -23.49 6.59
C ALA A 309 12.71 -23.90 8.03
N PHE A 310 11.43 -24.17 8.32
CA PHE A 310 10.96 -24.63 9.62
C PHE A 310 10.58 -26.10 9.56
N ALA A 311 10.27 -26.70 10.71
CA ALA A 311 9.82 -28.08 10.77
C ALA A 311 8.63 -28.31 9.83
N HIS A 312 8.58 -29.50 9.23
CA HIS A 312 7.50 -29.91 8.36
C HIS A 312 6.13 -29.79 9.07
N ASN A 313 5.11 -29.28 8.37
CA ASN A 313 3.82 -28.80 8.93
C ASN A 313 3.91 -27.45 9.68
N GLY A 314 4.97 -26.69 9.48
CA GLY A 314 5.09 -25.31 9.92
C GLY A 314 5.53 -25.11 11.37
N LEU A 315 5.94 -23.88 11.67
CA LEU A 315 6.23 -23.39 13.01
C LEU A 315 4.98 -22.77 13.62
N LYS A 316 4.52 -23.30 14.75
CA LYS A 316 3.44 -22.71 15.57
C LYS A 316 3.88 -21.36 16.16
N ILE A 317 3.08 -20.30 16.00
CA ILE A 317 3.50 -18.91 16.33
C ILE A 317 3.15 -18.45 17.76
N ALA A 318 2.23 -19.16 18.42
CA ALA A 318 1.80 -18.92 19.80
C ALA A 318 1.39 -20.24 20.46
N SER A 319 1.33 -20.33 21.79
CA SER A 319 0.99 -21.60 22.49
C SER A 319 0.20 -21.39 23.78
N ALA A 320 -0.80 -20.49 23.78
CA ALA A 320 -1.59 -20.26 24.99
C ALA A 320 -2.76 -21.24 25.10
N ALA A 321 -2.87 -21.90 26.25
CA ALA A 321 -3.80 -23.01 26.47
C ALA A 321 -5.30 -22.62 26.58
N SER A 322 -5.65 -21.34 26.45
CA SER A 322 -7.02 -20.83 26.67
C SER A 322 -7.50 -19.83 25.64
N THR A 323 -6.79 -19.73 24.51
CA THR A 323 -7.13 -18.85 23.41
C THR A 323 -7.02 -19.61 22.10
N LEU A 324 -7.75 -19.11 21.11
CA LEU A 324 -7.72 -19.57 19.73
C LEU A 324 -6.89 -18.57 18.93
N GLU A 325 -6.02 -19.03 18.03
CA GLU A 325 -5.21 -18.18 17.15
C GLU A 325 -5.64 -18.37 15.69
N LEU A 326 -6.25 -17.35 15.11
CA LEU A 326 -6.88 -17.41 13.79
C LEU A 326 -6.32 -16.38 12.82
N TYR A 327 -6.55 -16.65 11.52
CA TYR A 327 -6.31 -15.73 10.41
C TYR A 327 -4.94 -15.01 10.45
N PRO A 328 -3.81 -15.73 10.51
CA PRO A 328 -2.51 -15.09 10.52
C PRO A 328 -2.25 -14.38 9.19
N SER A 329 -1.89 -13.09 9.26
CA SER A 329 -1.36 -12.30 8.17
C SER A 329 0.13 -12.05 8.38
N VAL A 330 0.93 -12.31 7.35
CA VAL A 330 2.40 -12.36 7.41
C VAL A 330 2.97 -11.15 6.68
N ALA A 331 3.88 -10.45 7.34
CA ALA A 331 4.75 -9.43 6.76
C ALA A 331 6.18 -9.97 6.70
N HIS A 332 6.66 -10.28 5.49
CA HIS A 332 8.03 -10.75 5.28
C HIS A 332 9.03 -9.59 5.19
N LEU A 333 9.99 -9.55 6.12
CA LEU A 333 11.04 -8.54 6.17
C LEU A 333 12.22 -8.95 5.29
N ALA A 334 12.20 -8.52 4.02
CA ALA A 334 13.20 -8.95 3.02
C ALA A 334 14.66 -8.76 3.47
N ALA A 335 14.97 -7.72 4.25
CA ALA A 335 16.33 -7.41 4.69
C ALA A 335 16.89 -8.43 5.70
N SER A 336 16.08 -8.93 6.63
CA SER A 336 16.47 -9.92 7.65
C SER A 336 16.08 -11.34 7.29
N GLY A 337 15.06 -11.51 6.44
CA GLY A 337 14.37 -12.76 6.21
C GLY A 337 13.41 -13.17 7.33
N ASP A 338 13.21 -12.30 8.33
CA ASP A 338 12.27 -12.52 9.44
C ASP A 338 10.82 -12.32 8.98
N LEU A 339 9.90 -12.87 9.75
CA LEU A 339 8.46 -12.69 9.58
C LEU A 339 7.91 -11.89 10.76
N ILE A 340 7.08 -10.89 10.51
CA ILE A 340 6.15 -10.34 11.49
C ILE A 340 4.78 -10.92 11.17
N VAL A 341 4.13 -11.56 12.14
CA VAL A 341 2.87 -12.27 11.93
C VAL A 341 1.83 -11.68 12.87
N ALA A 342 0.84 -10.99 12.32
CA ALA A 342 -0.33 -10.52 13.07
C ALA A 342 -1.43 -11.58 12.98
N PHE A 343 -2.13 -11.84 14.08
CA PHE A 343 -3.17 -12.87 14.13
C PHE A 343 -4.26 -12.51 15.13
N GLU A 344 -5.49 -12.92 14.81
CA GLU A 344 -6.63 -12.80 15.71
C GLU A 344 -6.49 -13.76 16.88
N ARG A 345 -6.88 -13.32 18.07
CA ARG A 345 -7.09 -14.18 19.24
C ARG A 345 -8.51 -14.15 19.70
N ARG A 346 -9.04 -15.32 20.05
CA ARG A 346 -10.36 -15.45 20.66
C ARG A 346 -10.30 -16.24 21.94
N ASN A 347 -11.25 -15.99 22.85
CA ASN A 347 -11.50 -16.96 23.91
C ASN A 347 -12.06 -18.26 23.30
N THR A 348 -12.00 -19.37 24.05
CA THR A 348 -12.50 -20.68 23.56
C THR A 348 -14.00 -20.71 23.28
N ALA A 349 -14.76 -19.79 23.86
CA ALA A 349 -16.19 -19.60 23.58
C ALA A 349 -16.47 -18.76 22.31
N GLN A 350 -15.43 -18.23 21.65
CA GLN A 350 -15.53 -17.35 20.47
C GLN A 350 -16.48 -16.16 20.65
N SER A 351 -16.46 -15.59 21.84
CA SER A 351 -17.31 -14.47 22.26
C SER A 351 -16.53 -13.22 22.65
N LEU A 352 -15.19 -13.29 22.61
CA LEU A 352 -14.25 -12.21 22.90
C LEU A 352 -13.12 -12.28 21.87
N TRP A 353 -12.61 -11.13 21.46
CA TRP A 353 -11.60 -10.97 20.40
C TRP A 353 -10.46 -10.08 20.86
N GLY A 354 -9.30 -10.23 20.23
CA GLY A 354 -8.13 -9.38 20.40
C GLY A 354 -7.12 -9.67 19.29
N ILE A 355 -6.04 -8.90 19.24
CA ILE A 355 -4.99 -9.01 18.21
C ILE A 355 -3.63 -9.20 18.86
N ASN A 356 -2.87 -10.17 18.36
CA ASN A 356 -1.48 -10.38 18.74
C ASN A 356 -0.55 -10.29 17.53
N VAL A 357 0.72 -10.04 17.82
CA VAL A 357 1.80 -10.05 16.84
C VAL A 357 2.99 -10.89 17.33
N GLN A 358 3.56 -11.69 16.44
CA GLN A 358 4.77 -12.47 16.69
C GLN A 358 5.86 -12.07 15.69
N ARG A 359 7.12 -12.04 16.13
CA ARG A 359 8.27 -11.98 15.23
C ARG A 359 8.94 -13.36 15.18
N VAL A 360 9.03 -13.94 14.00
CA VAL A 360 9.71 -15.20 13.76
C VAL A 360 11.01 -14.90 13.03
N SER A 361 12.14 -15.32 13.59
CA SER A 361 13.42 -15.15 12.90
C SER A 361 13.48 -15.99 11.62
N ALA A 362 14.36 -15.62 10.68
CA ALA A 362 14.62 -16.44 9.49
C ALA A 362 15.01 -17.90 9.81
N ALA A 363 15.51 -18.16 11.02
CA ALA A 363 15.88 -19.50 11.52
C ALA A 363 14.76 -20.19 12.34
N GLY A 364 13.59 -19.57 12.49
CA GLY A 364 12.43 -20.16 13.17
C GLY A 364 12.39 -19.93 14.69
N ALA A 365 13.07 -18.92 15.21
CA ALA A 365 12.97 -18.55 16.62
C ALA A 365 11.83 -17.54 16.84
N LEU A 366 10.99 -17.77 17.86
CA LEU A 366 9.98 -16.80 18.30
C LEU A 366 10.66 -15.69 19.11
N LEU A 367 10.63 -14.45 18.62
CA LEU A 367 11.37 -13.32 19.18
C LEU A 367 10.51 -12.44 20.11
N PHE A 368 9.18 -12.53 20.04
CA PHE A 368 8.25 -11.83 20.93
C PHE A 368 7.71 -12.73 22.04
N GLY A 369 8.56 -13.67 22.49
CA GLY A 369 8.19 -14.68 23.47
C GLY A 369 7.25 -15.75 22.90
N ALA A 370 6.80 -16.67 23.77
CA ALA A 370 6.06 -17.86 23.35
C ALA A 370 4.63 -17.58 22.81
N ASN A 371 4.09 -16.38 23.01
CA ASN A 371 2.70 -16.03 22.69
C ASN A 371 2.57 -14.71 21.89
N GLY A 372 3.70 -14.13 21.46
CA GLY A 372 3.73 -12.82 20.85
C GLY A 372 3.41 -11.68 21.82
N ILE A 373 3.41 -10.46 21.28
CA ILE A 373 2.97 -9.23 21.94
C ILE A 373 1.48 -9.06 21.69
N VAL A 374 0.76 -8.57 22.69
CA VAL A 374 -0.65 -8.20 22.59
C VAL A 374 -0.72 -6.78 22.02
N LEU A 375 -1.36 -6.61 20.86
CA LEU A 375 -1.68 -5.30 20.29
C LEU A 375 -3.03 -4.81 20.80
N ASP A 376 -4.01 -5.72 20.84
CA ASP A 376 -5.33 -5.49 21.41
C ASP A 376 -5.69 -6.63 22.37
N PRO A 377 -5.95 -6.38 23.67
CA PRO A 377 -6.33 -7.42 24.61
C PRO A 377 -7.64 -8.12 24.24
N ILE A 378 -7.78 -9.38 24.68
CA ILE A 378 -9.04 -10.11 24.49
C ILE A 378 -10.15 -9.46 25.33
N ASP A 379 -11.11 -8.82 24.66
CA ASP A 379 -12.29 -8.22 25.28
C ASP A 379 -13.54 -8.30 24.39
N ASN A 380 -14.52 -7.43 24.64
CA ASN A 380 -15.81 -7.42 23.94
C ASN A 380 -15.79 -6.63 22.64
N THR A 381 -14.67 -6.03 22.29
CA THR A 381 -14.43 -5.46 20.97
C THR A 381 -14.34 -6.61 19.98
N ASN A 382 -15.06 -6.52 18.87
CA ASN A 382 -14.95 -7.47 17.79
C ASN A 382 -13.85 -7.01 16.84
N ASP A 383 -12.73 -7.73 16.84
CA ASP A 383 -11.61 -7.55 15.91
C ASP A 383 -11.66 -8.62 14.83
N SER A 384 -11.51 -8.20 13.57
CA SER A 384 -11.58 -9.10 12.42
C SER A 384 -10.81 -8.60 11.20
N LEU A 385 -10.48 -9.54 10.30
CA LEU A 385 -9.80 -9.26 9.02
C LEU A 385 -8.44 -8.57 9.23
N VAL A 386 -7.66 -9.10 10.16
CA VAL A 386 -6.29 -8.62 10.39
C VAL A 386 -5.46 -8.69 9.11
N ARG A 387 -4.65 -7.66 8.87
CA ARG A 387 -3.70 -7.54 7.76
C ARG A 387 -2.37 -7.00 8.28
N ALA A 388 -1.25 -7.55 7.81
CA ALA A 388 0.09 -7.10 8.14
C ALA A 388 0.86 -6.68 6.88
N LEU A 389 1.51 -5.53 6.92
CA LEU A 389 2.38 -5.02 5.86
C LEU A 389 3.80 -4.80 6.41
N PRO A 390 4.86 -5.28 5.73
CA PRO A 390 6.23 -5.06 6.18
C PRO A 390 6.63 -3.59 6.05
N PHE A 391 7.26 -3.04 7.09
CA PHE A 391 7.82 -1.69 7.02
C PHE A 391 9.05 -1.53 7.91
N GLY A 392 10.16 -1.10 7.31
CA GLY A 392 11.44 -1.01 8.02
C GLY A 392 11.87 -2.35 8.59
N ASP A 393 12.11 -2.41 9.91
CA ASP A 393 12.43 -3.64 10.64
C ASP A 393 11.22 -4.26 11.37
N GLY A 394 10.03 -3.68 11.20
CA GLY A 394 8.78 -4.10 11.83
C GLY A 394 7.61 -4.12 10.84
N ALA A 395 6.41 -3.75 11.28
CA ALA A 395 5.22 -3.85 10.44
C ALA A 395 4.16 -2.78 10.76
N LEU A 396 3.28 -2.57 9.78
CA LEU A 396 1.97 -1.98 9.98
C LEU A 396 0.94 -3.11 10.11
N VAL A 397 0.02 -2.98 11.06
CA VAL A 397 -1.06 -3.96 11.29
C VAL A 397 -2.39 -3.24 11.21
N PHE A 398 -3.34 -3.77 10.46
CA PHE A 398 -4.67 -3.21 10.24
C PHE A 398 -5.72 -4.25 10.60
N ASP A 399 -6.88 -3.81 11.06
CA ASP A 399 -8.06 -4.64 11.22
C ASP A 399 -9.34 -3.80 11.18
N PHE A 400 -10.47 -4.50 11.18
CA PHE A 400 -11.72 -3.93 11.61
C PHE A 400 -11.87 -4.06 13.12
N HIS A 401 -12.22 -2.95 13.77
CA HIS A 401 -12.32 -2.85 15.22
C HIS A 401 -13.70 -2.30 15.62
N GLN A 402 -14.55 -3.16 16.20
CA GLN A 402 -15.94 -2.85 16.56
C GLN A 402 -16.11 -2.91 18.08
N ALA A 403 -15.98 -1.77 18.75
CA ALA A 403 -16.01 -1.67 20.22
C ALA A 403 -17.39 -1.90 20.87
N THR A 404 -18.49 -1.80 20.11
CA THR A 404 -19.87 -1.98 20.63
C THR A 404 -20.68 -2.97 19.79
N PRO A 405 -20.34 -4.27 19.80
CA PRO A 405 -21.11 -5.28 19.09
C PRO A 405 -22.39 -5.66 19.87
N PRO A 406 -23.53 -5.96 19.20
CA PRO A 406 -23.78 -5.79 17.77
C PRO A 406 -24.16 -4.33 17.46
N GLY A 407 -23.48 -3.71 16.48
CA GLY A 407 -23.83 -2.37 16.03
C GLY A 407 -23.07 -2.00 14.76
N PRO A 408 -23.57 -1.08 13.92
CA PRO A 408 -22.91 -0.72 12.67
C PRO A 408 -21.61 0.08 12.90
N GLN A 409 -21.06 0.16 14.11
CA GLN A 409 -19.86 0.95 14.41
C GLN A 409 -18.62 0.07 14.29
N GLN A 410 -18.20 -0.16 13.05
CA GLN A 410 -16.98 -0.89 12.74
C GLN A 410 -15.94 0.10 12.21
N ASN A 411 -14.90 0.34 13.00
CA ASN A 411 -13.81 1.22 12.61
C ASN A 411 -12.79 0.44 11.77
N VAL A 412 -12.07 1.15 10.91
CA VAL A 412 -10.81 0.65 10.34
C VAL A 412 -9.71 1.28 11.18
N VAL A 413 -8.82 0.48 11.74
CA VAL A 413 -7.74 0.99 12.58
C VAL A 413 -6.40 0.37 12.23
N ALA A 414 -5.31 0.96 12.71
CA ALA A 414 -3.98 0.48 12.48
C ALA A 414 -2.99 0.72 13.63
N TRP A 415 -2.00 -0.15 13.73
CA TRP A 415 -0.83 -0.02 14.58
C TRP A 415 0.44 -0.01 13.74
N ARG A 416 1.48 0.63 14.27
CA ARG A 416 2.85 0.48 13.78
C ARG A 416 3.73 -0.05 14.90
N LEU A 417 4.50 -1.10 14.59
CA LEU A 417 5.52 -1.63 15.48
C LEU A 417 6.90 -1.63 14.82
N ASP A 418 7.94 -1.43 15.62
CA ASP A 418 9.32 -1.67 15.20
C ASP A 418 9.70 -3.15 15.33
N GLY A 419 10.93 -3.49 14.94
CA GLY A 419 11.43 -4.86 15.05
C GLY A 419 11.57 -5.39 16.48
N ALA A 420 11.64 -4.53 17.48
CA ALA A 420 11.64 -4.93 18.89
C ALA A 420 10.22 -5.11 19.45
N GLY A 421 9.19 -4.79 18.67
CA GLY A 421 7.79 -4.89 19.06
C GLY A 421 7.27 -3.67 19.83
N ASN A 422 7.99 -2.54 19.78
CA ASN A 422 7.52 -1.30 20.39
C ASN A 422 6.48 -0.64 19.48
N LEU A 423 5.36 -0.22 20.06
CA LEU A 423 4.35 0.57 19.37
C LEU A 423 4.84 2.00 19.11
N LEU A 424 4.81 2.42 17.85
CA LEU A 424 5.35 3.72 17.41
C LEU A 424 4.29 4.83 17.32
N TRP A 425 3.01 4.49 17.27
CA TRP A 425 1.89 5.44 17.21
C TRP A 425 1.15 5.62 18.54
N GLY A 426 1.78 5.20 19.65
CA GLY A 426 1.17 5.17 20.97
C GLY A 426 0.53 3.81 21.30
N SER A 427 -0.09 3.73 22.48
CA SER A 427 -0.61 2.47 23.03
C SER A 427 -1.99 2.06 22.51
N SER A 428 -2.65 2.92 21.76
CA SER A 428 -3.97 2.67 21.17
C SER A 428 -3.86 2.69 19.66
N PRO A 429 -4.70 1.93 18.94
CA PRO A 429 -4.71 1.97 17.49
C PRO A 429 -5.01 3.38 16.97
N THR A 430 -4.43 3.71 15.82
CA THR A 430 -4.77 4.91 15.06
C THR A 430 -5.99 4.62 14.19
N PRO A 431 -7.10 5.37 14.31
CA PRO A 431 -8.27 5.15 13.49
C PRO A 431 -8.04 5.70 12.07
N LEU A 432 -8.29 4.87 11.05
CA LEU A 432 -8.38 5.27 9.64
C LEU A 432 -9.82 5.65 9.27
N SER A 433 -10.80 4.94 9.82
CA SER A 433 -12.23 5.25 9.62
C SER A 433 -12.98 5.12 10.93
N THR A 434 -13.72 6.18 11.29
CA THR A 434 -14.71 6.20 12.38
C THR A 434 -16.13 6.46 11.88
N ALA A 435 -16.34 6.41 10.55
CA ALA A 435 -17.67 6.52 9.96
C ALA A 435 -18.58 5.37 10.45
N ILE A 436 -19.77 5.74 10.93
CA ILE A 436 -20.75 4.80 11.50
C ILE A 436 -21.43 4.03 10.36
N SER A 437 -20.91 2.85 10.06
CA SER A 437 -21.47 1.90 9.10
C SER A 437 -20.81 0.52 9.23
N ALA A 438 -21.55 -0.52 8.84
CA ALA A 438 -20.97 -1.84 8.65
C ALA A 438 -19.93 -1.80 7.52
N LYS A 439 -18.88 -2.61 7.68
CA LYS A 439 -17.78 -2.70 6.72
C LYS A 439 -17.33 -4.15 6.58
N ASP A 440 -16.90 -4.52 5.40
CA ASP A 440 -16.22 -5.78 5.14
C ASP A 440 -15.16 -5.61 4.04
N ASP A 441 -14.57 -6.72 3.62
CA ASP A 441 -13.58 -6.79 2.53
C ASP A 441 -12.42 -5.77 2.65
N LEU A 442 -11.76 -5.74 3.82
CA LEU A 442 -10.58 -4.90 4.04
C LEU A 442 -9.39 -5.39 3.21
N GLU A 443 -8.89 -4.50 2.35
CA GLU A 443 -7.69 -4.69 1.54
C GLU A 443 -6.67 -3.59 1.86
N VAL A 444 -5.39 -3.96 1.95
CA VAL A 444 -4.32 -3.02 2.32
C VAL A 444 -3.08 -3.22 1.46
N VAL A 445 -2.42 -2.10 1.15
CA VAL A 445 -1.16 -2.07 0.40
C VAL A 445 -0.23 -1.01 0.96
N ILE A 446 1.08 -1.19 0.79
CA ILE A 446 2.10 -0.21 1.11
C ILE A 446 2.98 0.01 -0.11
N ASP A 447 3.32 1.27 -0.38
CA ASP A 447 4.26 1.60 -1.45
C ASP A 447 5.70 1.66 -0.94
N SER A 448 6.64 1.90 -1.86
CA SER A 448 8.07 2.00 -1.54
C SER A 448 8.43 3.20 -0.63
N THR A 449 7.53 4.18 -0.50
CA THR A 449 7.71 5.36 0.36
C THR A 449 7.29 5.09 1.80
N GLY A 450 6.57 4.00 2.05
CA GLY A 450 6.09 3.62 3.38
C GLY A 450 4.67 4.09 3.69
N ILE A 451 4.01 4.80 2.77
CA ILE A 451 2.62 5.19 2.94
C ILE A 451 1.76 3.95 2.67
N ALA A 452 0.89 3.60 3.60
CA ALA A 452 -0.08 2.53 3.42
C ALA A 452 -1.43 3.09 2.96
N ARG A 453 -2.17 2.31 2.17
CA ARG A 453 -3.56 2.58 1.78
C ARG A 453 -4.42 1.38 2.15
N ALA A 454 -5.54 1.67 2.78
CA ALA A 454 -6.60 0.71 3.02
C ALA A 454 -7.80 1.04 2.13
N GLY A 455 -8.43 0.01 1.55
CA GLY A 455 -9.71 0.08 0.86
C GLY A 455 -10.67 -0.94 1.44
N TRP A 456 -11.96 -0.62 1.51
CA TRP A 456 -12.97 -1.50 2.08
C TRP A 456 -14.37 -1.20 1.54
N HIS A 457 -15.23 -2.21 1.60
CA HIS A 457 -16.66 -2.06 1.33
C HIS A 457 -17.38 -1.49 2.55
N ASP A 458 -18.35 -0.59 2.31
CA ASP A 458 -18.95 0.23 3.35
C ASP A 458 -20.43 0.53 3.09
N GLU A 459 -21.29 0.20 4.04
CA GLU A 459 -22.76 0.37 3.93
C GLU A 459 -23.25 1.76 4.40
N ARG A 460 -22.40 2.80 4.45
CA ARG A 460 -22.80 4.11 5.00
C ARG A 460 -23.88 4.84 4.21
N ASN A 461 -24.03 4.56 2.91
CA ASN A 461 -25.00 5.24 2.04
C ASN A 461 -26.15 4.34 1.59
N ASP A 462 -25.84 3.11 1.15
CA ASP A 462 -26.82 2.15 0.67
C ASP A 462 -26.40 0.69 0.91
N SER A 463 -26.57 -0.21 -0.07
CA SER A 463 -26.18 -1.62 0.01
C SER A 463 -24.67 -1.86 0.00
N GLY A 464 -23.84 -0.84 -0.26
CA GLY A 464 -22.39 -0.99 -0.15
C GLY A 464 -21.61 -0.22 -1.20
N ASP A 465 -20.72 0.65 -0.74
CA ASP A 465 -19.84 1.50 -1.53
C ASP A 465 -18.37 1.15 -1.25
N LEU A 466 -17.44 1.63 -2.09
CA LEU A 466 -16.00 1.48 -1.86
C LEU A 466 -15.37 2.78 -1.34
N TYR A 467 -14.77 2.70 -0.16
CA TYR A 467 -14.03 3.79 0.47
C TYR A 467 -12.56 3.42 0.69
N ALA A 468 -11.73 4.44 0.79
CA ALA A 468 -10.31 4.27 1.06
C ALA A 468 -9.75 5.36 1.98
N GLN A 469 -8.62 5.04 2.62
CA GLN A 469 -7.85 5.97 3.44
C GLN A 469 -6.36 5.63 3.37
N ASN A 470 -5.51 6.65 3.27
CA ASN A 470 -4.07 6.50 3.45
C ASN A 470 -3.66 6.74 4.92
N ILE A 471 -2.52 6.17 5.30
CA ILE A 471 -1.83 6.46 6.56
C ILE A 471 -0.33 6.51 6.31
N ASP A 472 0.32 7.57 6.76
CA ASP A 472 1.77 7.73 6.67
C ASP A 472 2.48 6.94 7.77
N VAL A 473 3.78 6.77 7.65
CA VAL A 473 4.65 6.03 8.58
C VAL A 473 4.60 6.61 9.99
N ASP A 474 4.27 7.89 10.15
CA ASP A 474 4.14 8.56 11.45
C ASP A 474 2.73 8.45 12.08
N GLY A 475 1.80 7.78 11.38
CA GLY A 475 0.43 7.55 11.84
C GLY A 475 -0.53 8.67 11.46
N THR A 476 -0.08 9.68 10.71
CA THR A 476 -0.95 10.75 10.23
C THR A 476 -1.77 10.30 9.02
N LEU A 477 -3.03 10.73 8.97
CA LEU A 477 -3.92 10.53 7.83
C LEU A 477 -3.85 11.71 6.85
N GLY A 478 -4.24 11.44 5.61
CA GLY A 478 -4.34 12.45 4.57
C GLY A 478 -3.00 12.73 3.90
N ASN A 479 -2.95 13.79 3.10
CA ASN A 479 -1.72 14.20 2.43
C ASN A 479 -0.72 14.94 3.34
N GLY A 480 -0.99 15.01 4.64
CA GLY A 480 -0.34 15.95 5.54
C GLY A 480 -0.45 17.40 5.04
N SER A 481 0.06 18.36 5.82
CA SER A 481 0.65 19.54 5.14
C SER A 481 1.94 19.00 4.52
N PRO A 482 2.16 19.16 3.21
CA PRO A 482 3.17 18.39 2.54
C PRO A 482 4.52 18.62 3.24
N CYS A 483 5.24 17.52 3.44
CA CYS A 483 6.63 17.45 3.91
C CYS A 483 7.55 18.10 2.87
N GLU A 484 7.32 19.38 2.66
CA GLU A 484 7.81 20.19 1.58
C GLU A 484 8.59 21.35 2.16
N TRP A 485 9.51 21.84 1.33
CA TRP A 485 10.09 23.14 1.52
C TRP A 485 9.64 24.08 0.42
N SER A 486 9.46 25.35 0.79
CA SER A 486 9.14 26.41 -0.16
C SER A 486 10.03 27.62 0.07
N ASN A 487 10.49 28.20 -1.03
CA ASN A 487 11.19 29.47 -0.98
C ASN A 487 10.20 30.59 -0.67
N TYR A 488 10.61 31.50 0.20
CA TYR A 488 9.89 32.71 0.55
C TYR A 488 10.87 33.86 0.76
N CYS A 489 10.33 35.07 0.89
CA CYS A 489 11.12 36.29 0.91
C CYS A 489 11.83 36.57 -0.43
N VAL A 490 12.58 37.66 -0.47
CA VAL A 490 13.29 38.10 -1.67
C VAL A 490 14.79 38.14 -1.40
N THR A 491 15.57 37.72 -2.38
CA THR A 491 17.02 37.96 -2.39
C THR A 491 17.31 39.40 -2.81
N SER A 492 18.58 39.81 -2.72
CA SER A 492 19.03 41.13 -3.18
C SER A 492 20.29 41.01 -4.03
N PRO A 493 20.47 41.88 -5.05
CA PRO A 493 21.65 41.85 -5.92
C PRO A 493 22.98 41.81 -5.16
N ASN A 494 23.92 41.04 -5.67
CA ASN A 494 25.29 40.94 -5.15
C ASN A 494 26.29 41.26 -6.27
N SER A 495 27.59 41.26 -5.96
CA SER A 495 28.64 41.64 -6.91
C SER A 495 28.75 40.76 -8.17
N VAL A 496 28.05 39.62 -8.22
CA VAL A 496 28.11 38.67 -9.35
C VAL A 496 26.76 38.45 -10.05
N GLY A 497 25.65 39.03 -9.56
CA GLY A 497 24.35 38.80 -10.16
C GLY A 497 23.13 39.27 -9.35
N PRO A 498 21.93 38.73 -9.66
CA PRO A 498 20.67 39.17 -9.07
C PRO A 498 20.48 38.84 -7.58
N GLY A 499 21.37 38.03 -7.00
CA GLY A 499 21.33 37.60 -5.60
C GLY A 499 21.50 36.09 -5.48
N ALA A 500 21.77 35.62 -4.26
CA ALA A 500 21.87 34.19 -3.99
C ALA A 500 20.49 33.58 -3.75
N LEU A 501 20.29 32.33 -4.16
CA LEU A 501 19.07 31.57 -3.92
C LEU A 501 19.38 30.34 -3.05
N ILE A 502 18.60 30.12 -2.00
CA ILE A 502 18.69 28.92 -1.15
C ILE A 502 17.76 27.82 -1.69
N GLY A 503 18.08 26.56 -1.42
CA GLY A 503 17.21 25.42 -1.66
C GLY A 503 17.59 24.26 -0.74
N ALA A 504 16.90 23.14 -0.88
CA ALA A 504 17.23 21.92 -0.17
C ALA A 504 17.13 20.69 -1.09
N SER A 505 17.78 19.62 -0.65
CA SER A 505 17.74 18.27 -1.24
C SER A 505 17.79 17.24 -0.11
N GLY A 506 17.46 15.99 -0.39
CA GLY A 506 17.36 14.94 0.64
C GLY A 506 15.93 14.84 1.18
N SER A 507 15.77 14.52 2.46
CA SER A 507 14.46 14.34 3.10
C SER A 507 14.24 15.31 4.25
N THR A 508 12.99 15.76 4.46
CA THR A 508 12.56 16.53 5.65
C THR A 508 12.23 15.65 6.86
N SER A 509 12.39 14.34 6.75
CA SER A 509 12.19 13.40 7.87
C SER A 509 13.28 13.58 8.92
N VAL A 510 12.84 13.76 10.18
CA VAL A 510 13.70 13.84 11.35
C VAL A 510 14.42 12.51 11.60
N ALA A 511 13.78 11.38 11.32
CA ALA A 511 14.33 10.04 11.48
C ALA A 511 15.37 9.70 10.41
N LEU A 512 15.17 10.15 9.17
CA LEU A 512 16.15 9.93 8.10
C LEU A 512 17.39 10.82 8.22
N ASP A 513 17.29 11.96 8.90
CA ASP A 513 18.38 12.91 9.17
C ASP A 513 19.30 13.16 7.96
N SER A 514 18.69 13.48 6.81
CA SER A 514 19.37 13.53 5.51
C SER A 514 19.13 14.82 4.72
N LEU A 515 18.55 15.85 5.35
CA LEU A 515 18.31 17.14 4.69
C LEU A 515 19.64 17.85 4.41
N VAL A 516 19.85 18.26 3.16
CA VAL A 516 21.01 19.05 2.75
C VAL A 516 20.53 20.40 2.24
N LEU A 517 21.03 21.48 2.86
CA LEU A 517 20.81 22.85 2.40
C LEU A 517 21.81 23.17 1.30
N ASN A 518 21.33 23.80 0.23
CA ASN A 518 22.15 24.23 -0.90
C ASN A 518 21.88 25.70 -1.21
N ALA A 519 22.83 26.39 -1.83
CA ALA A 519 22.57 27.70 -2.40
C ALA A 519 23.29 27.87 -3.73
N THR A 520 22.85 28.83 -4.53
CA THR A 520 23.47 29.21 -5.81
C THR A 520 23.57 30.73 -5.93
N GLY A 521 24.36 31.22 -6.90
CA GLY A 521 24.44 32.65 -7.19
C GLY A 521 25.26 33.47 -6.19
N CYS A 522 26.12 32.82 -5.39
CA CYS A 522 27.02 33.52 -4.46
C CYS A 522 28.32 33.98 -5.15
N PRO A 523 28.98 35.06 -4.67
CA PRO A 523 30.33 35.39 -5.10
C PRO A 523 31.31 34.25 -4.78
N LEU A 524 32.28 34.03 -5.67
CA LEU A 524 33.17 32.87 -5.60
C LEU A 524 34.17 32.94 -4.44
N ASN A 525 34.47 31.77 -3.87
CA ASN A 525 35.50 31.56 -2.84
C ASN A 525 35.33 32.45 -1.60
N LYS A 526 34.10 32.69 -1.16
CA LYS A 526 33.78 33.57 -0.03
C LYS A 526 33.33 32.79 1.20
N PRO A 527 33.70 33.25 2.41
CA PRO A 527 33.12 32.72 3.64
C PRO A 527 31.59 32.89 3.65
N CYS A 528 30.88 31.84 4.03
CA CYS A 528 29.43 31.83 4.18
C CYS A 528 29.00 30.88 5.31
N LEU A 529 27.76 31.01 5.76
CA LEU A 529 27.15 30.10 6.72
C LEU A 529 25.64 30.04 6.52
N PHE A 530 25.08 28.85 6.66
CA PHE A 530 23.64 28.65 6.77
C PHE A 530 23.20 28.86 8.21
N PHE A 531 22.01 29.41 8.40
CA PHE A 531 21.41 29.59 9.72
C PHE A 531 19.90 29.42 9.65
N TYR A 532 19.30 29.11 10.79
CA TYR A 532 17.88 28.83 10.88
C TYR A 532 17.23 29.33 12.17
N GLY A 533 15.90 29.43 12.16
CA GLY A 533 15.09 29.89 13.29
C GLY A 533 13.60 29.52 13.11
N PRO A 534 12.80 29.63 14.18
CA PRO A 534 11.45 29.07 14.20
C PRO A 534 10.41 29.96 13.51
N ASN A 535 10.65 31.28 13.41
CA ASN A 535 9.66 32.22 12.93
C ASN A 535 10.09 32.91 11.64
N ALA A 536 9.12 33.18 10.75
CA ALA A 536 9.31 34.09 9.64
C ALA A 536 9.15 35.56 10.08
N THR A 537 9.69 36.50 9.32
CA THR A 537 9.38 37.93 9.41
C THR A 537 9.12 38.51 8.03
N ALA A 538 8.47 39.68 7.94
CA ALA A 538 8.14 40.37 6.70
C ALA A 538 9.37 40.93 5.93
N GLY A 539 10.58 40.52 6.31
CA GLY A 539 11.85 41.00 5.76
C GLY A 539 12.35 42.27 6.45
N VAL A 540 13.53 42.20 7.05
CA VAL A 540 14.20 43.35 7.67
C VAL A 540 15.49 43.64 6.92
N PRO A 541 15.76 44.88 6.48
CA PRO A 541 17.02 45.21 5.84
C PRO A 541 18.22 44.80 6.72
N PHE A 542 19.10 43.97 6.17
CA PHE A 542 20.28 43.49 6.85
C PHE A 542 21.46 43.46 5.88
N LYS A 543 22.42 44.35 6.11
CA LYS A 543 23.56 44.54 5.20
C LYS A 543 23.03 44.89 3.79
N ASN A 544 23.47 44.19 2.75
CA ASN A 544 22.97 44.40 1.39
C ASN A 544 21.73 43.55 1.06
N GLY A 545 21.24 42.74 2.01
CA GLY A 545 20.15 41.79 1.81
C GLY A 545 18.97 41.99 2.76
N VAL A 546 18.09 40.99 2.79
CA VAL A 546 16.86 41.00 3.58
C VAL A 546 16.87 39.80 4.54
N LEU A 547 16.79 40.08 5.84
CA LEU A 547 16.68 39.06 6.89
C LEU A 547 15.21 38.69 7.08
N CYS A 548 14.87 37.42 6.87
CA CYS A 548 13.48 36.95 6.81
C CYS A 548 13.16 35.91 7.89
N ILE A 549 14.08 35.72 8.84
CA ILE A 549 13.99 34.80 9.98
C ILE A 549 13.97 35.60 11.28
N SER A 550 13.18 35.16 12.26
CA SER A 550 13.11 35.72 13.60
C SER A 550 12.90 34.63 14.67
N GLY A 551 12.82 35.01 15.95
CA GLY A 551 12.54 34.08 17.05
C GLY A 551 13.76 33.32 17.60
N GLY A 552 14.98 33.66 17.16
CA GLY A 552 16.24 32.99 17.55
C GLY A 552 17.02 32.56 16.31
N PHE A 553 18.36 32.51 16.40
CA PHE A 553 19.22 32.13 15.29
C PHE A 553 20.18 31.00 15.69
N TYR A 554 20.07 29.87 15.02
CA TYR A 554 20.96 28.72 15.15
C TYR A 554 21.84 28.66 13.91
N ARG A 555 23.16 28.58 14.10
CA ARG A 555 24.14 28.74 13.01
C ARG A 555 24.85 27.43 12.76
N LEU A 556 24.83 26.96 11.52
CA LEU A 556 25.66 25.85 11.08
C LEU A 556 27.13 26.30 10.96
N PRO A 557 28.09 25.36 10.92
CA PRO A 557 29.51 25.69 10.77
C PRO A 557 29.77 26.60 9.56
N VAL A 558 30.75 27.49 9.72
CA VAL A 558 31.19 28.36 8.61
C VAL A 558 31.80 27.51 7.50
N THR A 559 31.35 27.75 6.27
CA THR A 559 31.85 27.10 5.06
C THR A 559 32.27 28.14 4.01
N ASN A 560 32.52 27.69 2.78
CA ASN A 560 32.95 28.52 1.66
C ASN A 560 32.03 28.32 0.46
N THR A 561 31.71 29.39 -0.25
CA THR A 561 30.89 29.36 -1.48
C THR A 561 31.57 28.61 -2.65
N GLY A 562 32.87 28.35 -2.54
CA GLY A 562 33.64 27.56 -3.47
C GLY A 562 33.82 28.21 -4.84
N ALA A 563 34.46 27.49 -5.75
CA ALA A 563 34.77 27.97 -7.09
C ALA A 563 33.53 28.14 -7.99
N GLY A 564 32.42 27.48 -7.66
CA GLY A 564 31.14 27.58 -8.36
C GLY A 564 30.10 28.50 -7.72
N GLY A 565 30.43 29.17 -6.60
CA GLY A 565 29.47 30.06 -5.92
C GLY A 565 28.23 29.36 -5.37
N SER A 566 28.36 28.06 -5.06
CA SER A 566 27.25 27.17 -4.74
C SER A 566 27.57 26.31 -3.50
N PRO A 567 27.49 26.87 -2.28
CA PRO A 567 27.76 26.14 -1.06
C PRO A 567 26.65 25.15 -0.72
N SER A 568 26.98 24.09 0.02
CA SER A 568 26.04 23.15 0.61
C SER A 568 26.41 22.81 2.05
N ALA A 569 25.43 22.38 2.85
CA ALA A 569 25.61 21.91 4.21
C ALA A 569 24.54 20.87 4.56
N ALA A 570 24.98 19.69 5.00
CA ALA A 570 24.08 18.71 5.62
C ALA A 570 23.60 19.24 6.98
N LEU A 571 22.32 19.06 7.26
CA LEU A 571 21.73 19.32 8.56
C LEU A 571 21.89 18.05 9.41
N ASP A 572 22.40 18.22 10.63
CA ASP A 572 22.45 17.17 11.65
C ASP A 572 21.35 17.49 12.67
N ILE A 573 20.19 16.86 12.48
CA ILE A 573 18.99 17.08 13.28
C ILE A 573 19.17 16.47 14.67
N ALA A 574 19.95 15.40 14.79
CA ALA A 574 20.26 14.75 16.05
C ALA A 574 21.14 15.62 16.96
N ASN A 575 22.00 16.47 16.39
CA ASN A 575 22.95 17.31 17.12
C ASN A 575 22.85 18.79 16.70
N PRO A 576 21.78 19.51 17.09
CA PRO A 576 21.62 20.91 16.72
C PRO A 576 22.70 21.80 17.37
N PRO A 577 23.06 22.95 16.77
CA PRO A 577 24.08 23.86 17.31
C PRO A 577 23.81 24.39 18.73
N ALA A 578 22.55 24.36 19.17
CA ALA A 578 22.13 24.63 20.54
C ALA A 578 20.79 23.94 20.83
N ILE A 579 20.50 23.68 22.11
CA ILE A 579 19.28 22.97 22.55
C ILE A 579 17.99 23.62 22.01
N GLY A 580 17.92 24.95 21.97
CA GLY A 580 16.73 25.64 21.45
C GLY A 580 16.51 25.48 19.95
N GLY A 581 17.51 24.98 19.21
CA GLY A 581 17.45 24.73 17.78
C GLY A 581 17.09 23.29 17.43
N GLN A 582 16.64 22.50 18.41
CA GLN A 582 16.17 21.14 18.18
C GLN A 582 14.96 21.15 17.24
N ILE A 583 15.11 20.49 16.11
CA ILE A 583 14.04 20.28 15.15
C ILE A 583 13.32 18.98 15.53
N THR A 584 11.99 19.03 15.56
CA THR A 584 11.13 17.89 15.89
C THR A 584 10.15 17.62 14.75
N ALA A 585 9.64 16.40 14.68
CA ALA A 585 8.54 16.07 13.76
C ALA A 585 7.36 17.04 13.96
N GLY A 586 6.72 17.43 12.86
CA GLY A 586 5.63 18.42 12.83
C GLY A 586 6.06 19.88 13.00
N SER A 587 7.33 20.16 13.30
CA SER A 587 7.82 21.54 13.45
C SER A 587 8.11 22.19 12.09
N ILE A 588 7.94 23.51 12.02
CA ILE A 588 8.27 24.28 10.83
C ILE A 588 9.43 25.22 11.16
N TRP A 589 10.48 25.18 10.33
CA TRP A 589 11.67 26.01 10.50
C TRP A 589 11.97 26.84 9.27
N ARG A 590 12.75 27.91 9.47
CA ARG A 590 13.15 28.85 8.42
C ARG A 590 14.66 28.86 8.28
N PHE A 591 15.17 28.78 7.06
CA PHE A 591 16.60 28.73 6.74
C PHE A 591 17.00 29.87 5.79
N GLN A 592 18.18 30.44 5.99
CA GLN A 592 18.80 31.42 5.09
C GLN A 592 20.30 31.22 5.05
N LEU A 593 20.92 31.61 3.93
CA LEU A 593 22.36 31.70 3.80
C LEU A 593 22.82 33.14 4.02
N TRP A 594 23.86 33.31 4.84
CA TRP A 594 24.66 34.53 4.88
C TRP A 594 26.00 34.31 4.18
N TYR A 595 26.43 35.26 3.35
CA TYR A 595 27.70 35.18 2.64
C TYR A 595 28.41 36.54 2.56
N ARG A 596 29.75 36.51 2.51
CA ARG A 596 30.59 37.69 2.30
C ARG A 596 30.50 38.20 0.87
N ASP A 597 30.41 39.51 0.71
CA ASP A 597 30.46 40.20 -0.57
C ASP A 597 31.21 41.53 -0.43
N PRO A 598 32.55 41.52 -0.40
CA PRO A 598 33.35 42.70 -0.11
C PRO A 598 33.35 43.75 -1.23
N ILE A 599 32.87 43.39 -2.43
CA ILE A 599 32.89 44.26 -3.61
C ILE A 599 31.60 45.10 -3.68
N ALA A 600 30.49 44.64 -3.09
CA ALA A 600 29.22 45.37 -3.07
C ALA A 600 29.10 46.34 -1.86
N PRO A 601 29.10 47.67 -2.06
CA PRO A 601 28.78 48.64 -1.01
C PRO A 601 27.28 48.63 -0.67
N PRO A 602 26.86 49.06 0.54
CA PRO A 602 27.68 49.61 1.64
C PRO A 602 28.14 48.58 2.69
N ALA A 603 27.76 47.29 2.61
CA ALA A 603 27.76 46.44 3.80
C ALA A 603 28.63 45.16 3.77
N GLY A 604 29.32 44.84 2.67
CA GLY A 604 30.36 43.80 2.62
C GLY A 604 29.87 42.35 2.78
N ALA A 605 28.56 42.14 2.87
CA ALA A 605 27.90 40.85 3.03
C ALA A 605 26.43 40.95 2.59
N ASN A 606 25.83 39.82 2.23
CA ASN A 606 24.46 39.74 1.73
C ASN A 606 23.79 38.42 2.21
N LEU A 607 22.49 38.28 1.96
CA LEU A 607 21.67 37.13 2.32
C LEU A 607 21.05 36.51 1.05
N SER A 608 20.75 35.22 1.09
CA SER A 608 19.85 34.60 0.11
C SER A 608 18.39 35.03 0.36
N ASP A 609 17.48 34.62 -0.52
CA ASP A 609 16.08 34.41 -0.11
C ASP A 609 16.00 33.36 1.03
N ALA A 610 14.80 33.03 1.50
CA ALA A 610 14.62 32.16 2.65
C ALA A 610 13.87 30.88 2.29
N LEU A 611 14.14 29.81 3.03
CA LEU A 611 13.50 28.51 2.86
C LEU A 611 12.60 28.22 4.06
N SER A 612 11.34 27.92 3.82
CA SER A 612 10.39 27.37 4.79
C SER A 612 10.42 25.87 4.69
N VAL A 613 10.72 25.13 5.76
CA VAL A 613 10.75 23.66 5.76
C VAL A 613 9.82 23.12 6.85
N THR A 614 8.89 22.25 6.46
CA THR A 614 8.08 21.46 7.39
C THR A 614 8.77 20.11 7.62
N PHE A 615 9.09 19.78 8.87
CA PHE A 615 9.79 18.53 9.21
C PHE A 615 8.79 17.43 9.59
N CYS A 616 8.95 16.24 9.01
CA CYS A 616 8.18 15.04 9.34
C CYS A 616 8.97 14.10 10.26
N GLN A 617 8.32 13.05 10.75
CA GLN A 617 9.01 12.09 11.62
C GLN A 617 10.12 11.37 10.91
#